data_AF-A0A934S0Z6-F1
#
_entry.id   AF-A0A934S0Z6-F1
#
_cell.length_a   1.000
_cell.length_b   1.000
_cell.length_c   1.000
_cell.angle_alpha   90.00
_cell.angle_beta   90.00
_cell.angle_gamma   90.00
#
_symmetry.space_group_name_H-M   'P 1'
#
loop_
_entity.id
_entity.type
_entity.pdbx_description
1 polymer ?
#
loop_
_entity_poly.entity_id
_entity_poly.type
_entity_poly.pdbx_seq_one_letter_code
_entity_poly.pdbx_strand_id
1 'polypeptide(L)'
;MNRLLAAATLFAFSVITAMVSASGDPDAGTTGKVYGPFEVLTQDKAIVRDVKFVADENNVYIQLFPEHKEKEIRVKLANEYFASYREWHHGGYELVSPANQGKTPYGWTDFVNTSANYIEYWMDGEVILHLKRVK
;
A
#
# COMPACT_ATOMS: atom_id res chain seq x y z
N MET A 1 -18.30 7.51 -70.06
CA MET A 1 -19.41 6.62 -69.65
C MET A 1 -18.95 5.19 -69.77
N ASN A 2 -18.85 4.45 -68.66
CA ASN A 2 -19.46 3.12 -68.52
C ASN A 2 -19.20 2.58 -67.13
N ARG A 3 -20.22 1.89 -66.64
CA ARG A 3 -20.54 1.59 -65.25
C ARG A 3 -20.49 0.07 -65.05
N LEU A 4 -20.17 -0.29 -63.80
CA LEU A 4 -20.70 -1.42 -63.02
C LEU A 4 -20.08 -2.84 -63.07
N LEU A 5 -20.15 -3.41 -61.85
CA LEU A 5 -20.18 -4.82 -61.39
C LEU A 5 -18.82 -5.50 -61.15
N ALA A 6 -18.33 -5.58 -59.89
CA ALA A 6 -18.78 -6.37 -58.73
C ALA A 6 -18.26 -7.82 -58.73
N ALA A 7 -17.52 -8.20 -57.68
CA ALA A 7 -17.74 -9.42 -56.89
C ALA A 7 -16.64 -9.56 -55.82
N ALA A 8 -17.09 -9.81 -54.59
CA ALA A 8 -16.30 -10.02 -53.39
C ALA A 8 -15.62 -11.39 -53.36
N THR A 9 -14.50 -11.52 -52.66
CA THR A 9 -14.28 -12.67 -51.75
C THR A 9 -13.30 -12.30 -50.63
N LEU A 10 -13.78 -12.46 -49.41
CA LEU A 10 -13.07 -12.46 -48.13
C LEU A 10 -11.94 -13.50 -48.11
N PHE A 11 -10.78 -13.15 -47.54
CA PHE A 11 -10.08 -14.06 -46.63
C PHE A 11 -9.35 -13.24 -45.56
N ALA A 12 -9.86 -13.33 -44.34
CA ALA A 12 -9.25 -12.77 -43.16
C ALA A 12 -8.04 -13.61 -42.76
N PHE A 13 -6.90 -12.97 -42.52
CA PHE A 13 -5.84 -13.51 -41.68
C PHE A 13 -5.51 -12.47 -40.63
N SER A 14 -6.19 -12.58 -39.49
CA SER A 14 -5.84 -11.89 -38.25
C SER A 14 -4.56 -12.51 -37.70
N VAL A 15 -3.44 -11.81 -37.78
CA VAL A 15 -2.28 -12.09 -36.93
C VAL A 15 -2.45 -11.27 -35.67
N ILE A 16 -3.02 -11.89 -34.64
CA ILE A 16 -3.01 -11.35 -33.28
C ILE A 16 -1.59 -11.56 -32.77
N THR A 17 -0.77 -10.52 -32.82
CA THR A 17 0.50 -10.47 -32.09
C THR A 17 0.17 -10.45 -30.60
N ALA A 18 0.39 -11.59 -29.92
CA ALA A 18 0.31 -11.67 -28.48
C ALA A 18 1.40 -10.78 -27.88
N MET A 19 1.00 -9.62 -27.34
CA MET A 19 1.80 -8.90 -26.36
C MET A 19 1.95 -9.80 -25.13
N VAL A 20 3.12 -10.41 -24.97
CA VAL A 20 3.55 -10.94 -23.68
C VAL A 20 3.78 -9.73 -22.78
N SER A 21 2.71 -9.31 -22.10
CA SER A 21 2.87 -8.52 -20.88
C SER A 21 3.43 -9.47 -19.84
N ALA A 22 4.75 -9.42 -19.66
CA ALA A 22 5.37 -9.89 -18.43
C ALA A 22 4.85 -8.98 -17.31
N SER A 23 3.69 -9.32 -16.75
CA SER A 23 3.28 -8.91 -15.42
C SER A 23 4.24 -9.59 -14.45
N GLY A 24 5.46 -9.06 -14.38
CA GLY A 24 6.25 -9.17 -13.17
C GLY A 24 5.52 -8.34 -12.14
N ASP A 25 4.59 -8.96 -11.41
CA ASP A 25 4.24 -8.46 -10.10
C ASP A 25 5.58 -8.37 -9.35
N PRO A 26 6.04 -7.17 -8.95
CA PRO A 26 7.07 -7.12 -7.95
C PRO A 26 6.47 -7.85 -6.75
N ASP A 27 7.04 -9.02 -6.44
CA ASP A 27 6.78 -9.77 -5.23
C ASP A 27 7.00 -8.80 -4.05
N ALA A 28 5.93 -8.10 -3.68
CA ALA A 28 5.84 -7.28 -2.50
C ALA A 28 5.79 -8.26 -1.35
N GLY A 29 6.97 -8.82 -1.05
CA GLY A 29 7.13 -10.03 -0.26
C GLY A 29 6.30 -9.94 1.02
N THR A 30 5.26 -10.76 1.08
CA THR A 30 4.47 -10.95 2.28
C THR A 30 5.42 -11.55 3.32
N THR A 31 5.88 -10.72 4.25
CA THR A 31 6.93 -11.18 5.17
C THR A 31 6.41 -12.21 6.18
N GLY A 32 5.08 -12.34 6.32
CA GLY A 32 4.42 -13.21 7.31
C GLY A 32 4.81 -12.89 8.75
N LYS A 33 5.56 -11.80 8.97
CA LYS A 33 6.07 -11.38 10.27
C LYS A 33 4.91 -10.84 11.08
N VAL A 34 4.82 -11.26 12.33
CA VAL A 34 3.74 -10.88 13.24
C VAL A 34 4.26 -9.98 14.36
N TYR A 35 3.55 -8.89 14.61
CA TYR A 35 3.75 -7.97 15.72
C TYR A 35 2.44 -7.84 16.50
N GLY A 36 2.37 -8.47 17.67
CA GLY A 36 1.14 -8.53 18.45
C GLY A 36 0.00 -9.23 17.68
N PRO A 37 -1.16 -8.58 17.48
CA PRO A 37 -2.26 -9.13 16.70
C PRO A 37 -2.12 -8.87 15.19
N PHE A 38 -1.04 -8.22 14.73
CA PHE A 38 -0.89 -7.81 13.33
C PHE A 38 0.14 -8.63 12.57
N GLU A 39 -0.25 -9.16 11.42
CA GLU A 39 0.62 -9.73 10.40
C GLU A 39 0.99 -8.66 9.36
N VAL A 40 2.25 -8.64 8.94
CA VAL A 40 2.72 -7.78 7.85
C VAL A 40 2.39 -8.39 6.50
N LEU A 41 1.51 -7.74 5.75
CA LEU A 41 1.18 -8.10 4.37
C LEU A 41 2.19 -7.52 3.37
N THR A 42 2.62 -6.28 3.61
CA THR A 42 3.58 -5.56 2.76
C THR A 42 4.48 -4.71 3.64
N GLN A 43 5.77 -4.67 3.35
CA GLN A 43 6.71 -3.75 3.98
C GLN A 43 7.82 -3.38 2.99
N ASP A 44 7.91 -2.09 2.65
CA ASP A 44 9.08 -1.57 1.95
C ASP A 44 10.25 -1.49 2.94
N LYS A 45 11.19 -2.42 2.81
CA LYS A 45 12.37 -2.53 3.68
C LYS A 45 13.46 -1.50 3.38
N ALA A 46 13.34 -0.70 2.31
CA ALA A 46 14.19 0.46 2.09
C ALA A 46 13.70 1.68 2.89
N ILE A 47 12.42 1.71 3.27
CA ILE A 47 11.79 2.84 3.97
C ILE A 47 11.54 2.52 5.44
N VAL A 48 10.86 1.41 5.71
CA VAL A 48 10.46 0.95 7.04
C VAL A 48 11.50 -0.02 7.58
N ARG A 49 12.26 0.45 8.56
CA ARG A 49 13.30 -0.32 9.23
C ARG A 49 12.70 -1.38 10.16
N ASP A 50 11.75 -0.99 10.99
CA ASP A 50 11.14 -1.89 11.97
C ASP A 50 9.73 -1.47 12.37
N VAL A 51 8.99 -2.40 12.96
CA VAL A 51 7.65 -2.20 13.52
C VAL A 51 7.64 -2.70 14.96
N LYS A 52 6.99 -1.97 15.85
CA LYS A 52 6.88 -2.34 17.26
C LYS A 52 5.43 -2.29 17.69
N PHE A 53 4.99 -3.32 18.40
CA PHE A 53 3.70 -3.36 19.07
C PHE A 53 3.91 -3.33 20.59
N VAL A 54 3.20 -2.45 21.27
CA VAL A 54 3.17 -2.34 22.74
C VAL A 54 1.82 -2.84 23.22
N ALA A 55 1.80 -3.99 23.89
CA ALA A 55 0.57 -4.73 24.21
C ALA A 55 -0.33 -4.01 25.22
N ASP A 56 0.24 -3.44 26.28
CA ASP A 56 -0.52 -2.80 27.36
C ASP A 56 -1.37 -1.62 26.86
N GLU A 57 -0.93 -0.99 25.78
CA GLU A 57 -1.59 0.18 25.19
C GLU A 57 -2.25 -0.14 23.85
N ASN A 58 -2.07 -1.33 23.28
CA ASN A 58 -2.47 -1.68 21.91
C ASN A 58 -1.93 -0.70 20.84
N ASN A 59 -0.69 -0.25 21.03
CA ASN A 59 -0.05 0.77 20.22
C ASN A 59 0.90 0.16 19.19
N VAL A 60 0.78 0.59 17.94
CA VAL A 60 1.69 0.24 16.84
C VAL A 60 2.57 1.43 16.51
N TYR A 61 3.88 1.21 16.51
CA TYR A 61 4.90 2.19 16.14
C TYR A 61 5.66 1.68 14.92
N ILE A 62 6.12 2.60 14.07
CA ILE A 62 7.06 2.29 12.99
C ILE A 62 8.37 3.03 13.22
N GLN A 63 9.45 2.47 12.68
CA GLN A 63 10.76 3.11 12.64
C GLN A 63 11.18 3.25 11.18
N LEU A 64 11.55 4.47 10.78
CA LEU A 64 11.97 4.77 9.42
C LEU A 64 13.50 4.81 9.30
N PHE A 65 13.99 4.55 8.09
CA PHE A 65 15.35 4.93 7.72
C PHE A 65 15.51 6.47 7.67
N PRO A 66 16.67 7.04 8.06
CA PRO A 66 16.86 8.48 8.20
C PRO A 66 16.59 9.28 6.92
N GLU A 67 16.84 8.68 5.76
CA GLU A 67 16.65 9.24 4.43
C GLU A 67 15.16 9.55 4.15
N HIS A 68 14.25 8.88 4.87
CA HIS A 68 12.81 9.00 4.70
C HIS A 68 12.10 9.71 5.85
N LYS A 69 12.82 10.06 6.93
CA LYS A 69 12.21 10.57 8.18
C LYS A 69 11.49 11.92 8.02
N GLU A 70 11.93 12.74 7.06
CA GLU A 70 11.33 14.06 6.82
C GLU A 70 10.15 14.01 5.84
N LYS A 71 9.82 12.82 5.30
CA LYS A 71 8.67 12.65 4.43
C LYS A 71 7.36 12.61 5.22
N GLU A 72 6.30 13.00 4.54
CA GLU A 72 4.93 12.85 5.03
C GLU A 72 4.55 11.37 5.06
N ILE A 73 3.80 10.98 6.09
CA ILE A 73 3.20 9.65 6.19
C ILE A 73 1.69 9.84 6.32
N ARG A 74 0.93 9.11 5.52
CA ARG A 74 -0.53 9.04 5.63
C ARG A 74 -0.92 7.66 6.13
N VAL A 75 -1.79 7.62 7.13
CA VAL A 75 -2.28 6.36 7.70
C VAL A 75 -3.76 6.22 7.41
N LYS A 76 -4.12 5.09 6.79
CA LYS A 76 -5.51 4.69 6.55
C LYS A 76 -5.85 3.48 7.40
N LEU A 77 -7.08 3.46 7.90
CA LEU A 77 -7.63 2.35 8.65
C LEU A 77 -8.75 1.73 7.85
N ALA A 78 -8.75 0.42 7.69
CA ALA A 78 -9.72 -0.27 6.86
C ALA A 78 -10.25 -1.54 7.56
N ASN A 79 -11.49 -1.92 7.26
CA ASN A 79 -12.06 -3.19 7.73
C ASN A 79 -11.93 -4.31 6.71
N GLU A 80 -11.69 -3.96 5.45
CA GLU A 80 -11.43 -4.86 4.32
C GLU A 80 -10.13 -4.47 3.62
N TYR A 81 -9.58 -5.37 2.82
CA TYR A 81 -8.31 -5.15 2.13
C TYR A 81 -8.42 -3.98 1.14
N PHE A 82 -7.76 -2.85 1.44
CA PHE A 82 -7.85 -1.58 0.70
C PHE A 82 -9.28 -1.05 0.49
N ALA A 83 -10.22 -1.40 1.38
CA ALA A 83 -11.63 -1.06 1.26
C ALA A 83 -12.31 -0.87 2.62
N SER A 84 -13.47 -0.23 2.61
CA SER A 84 -14.22 0.05 3.85
C SER A 84 -13.37 0.88 4.84
N TYR A 85 -12.83 2.00 4.35
CA TYR A 85 -12.01 2.92 5.14
C TYR A 85 -12.82 3.53 6.29
N ARG A 86 -12.19 3.60 7.45
CA ARG A 86 -12.77 4.15 8.68
C ARG A 86 -12.38 5.60 8.83
N GLU A 87 -13.32 6.39 9.34
CA GLU A 87 -13.03 7.75 9.74
C GLU A 87 -12.23 7.77 11.05
N TRP A 88 -11.26 8.67 11.11
CA TRP A 88 -10.55 9.04 12.31
C TRP A 88 -11.39 10.00 13.17
N HIS A 89 -11.04 10.10 14.45
CA HIS A 89 -11.75 10.95 15.41
C HIS A 89 -11.83 12.44 15.03
N HIS A 90 -10.91 12.93 14.19
CA HIS A 90 -10.90 14.30 13.72
C HIS A 90 -11.84 14.57 12.52
N GLY A 91 -12.53 13.55 12.01
CA GLY A 91 -13.33 13.63 10.79
C GLY A 91 -12.45 13.57 9.55
N GLY A 92 -12.41 12.41 8.89
CA GLY A 92 -11.57 12.16 7.72
C GLY A 92 -11.03 10.73 7.68
N TYR A 93 -10.63 10.25 6.51
CA TYR A 93 -10.19 8.86 6.31
C TYR A 93 -8.68 8.66 6.44
N GLU A 94 -7.92 9.73 6.67
CA GLU A 94 -6.47 9.71 6.73
C GLU A 94 -5.96 10.42 8.00
N LEU A 95 -5.06 9.78 8.73
CA LEU A 95 -4.22 10.48 9.70
C LEU A 95 -2.93 10.88 8.99
N VAL A 96 -2.65 12.18 8.97
CA VAL A 96 -1.45 12.72 8.32
C VAL A 96 -0.41 13.01 9.39
N SER A 97 0.79 12.43 9.24
CA SER A 97 2.01 12.87 9.92
C SER A 97 2.81 13.74 8.93
N PRO A 98 2.76 15.08 9.07
CA PRO A 98 3.40 16.00 8.14
C PRO A 98 4.89 15.75 7.89
N ALA A 99 5.36 16.26 6.75
CA ALA A 99 6.77 16.37 6.44
C ALA A 99 7.50 17.31 7.41
N ASN A 100 8.81 17.12 7.56
CA ASN A 100 9.71 18.02 8.30
C ASN A 100 9.36 18.26 9.79
N GLN A 101 8.73 17.28 10.46
CA GLN A 101 8.40 17.38 11.89
C GLN A 101 9.60 17.16 12.84
N GLY A 102 10.82 17.08 12.32
CA GLY A 102 12.01 16.85 13.15
C GLY A 102 12.06 15.44 13.73
N LYS A 103 11.55 14.44 12.99
CA LYS A 103 11.58 13.03 13.42
C LYS A 103 13.03 12.62 13.69
N THR A 104 13.30 12.06 14.87
CA THR A 104 14.66 11.62 15.23
C THR A 104 15.14 10.55 14.25
N PRO A 105 16.40 10.58 13.76
CA PRO A 105 16.95 9.47 12.98
C PRO A 105 16.82 8.15 13.73
N TYR A 106 16.23 7.14 13.08
CA TYR A 106 15.89 5.86 13.71
C TYR A 106 15.00 6.00 14.98
N GLY A 107 14.29 7.10 15.13
CA GLY A 107 13.28 7.25 16.17
C GLY A 107 12.05 6.40 15.85
N TRP A 108 11.34 5.98 16.89
CA TRP A 108 9.97 5.49 16.74
C TRP A 108 9.07 6.68 16.40
N THR A 109 8.17 6.51 15.44
CA THR A 109 7.15 7.52 15.12
C THR A 109 6.11 7.64 16.23
N ASP A 110 5.16 8.55 16.07
CA ASP A 110 3.89 8.47 16.79
C ASP A 110 3.22 7.10 16.58
N PHE A 111 2.36 6.73 17.52
CA PHE A 111 1.68 5.44 17.50
C PHE A 111 0.33 5.51 16.79
N VAL A 112 -0.09 4.35 16.28
CA VAL A 112 -1.45 4.08 15.85
C VAL A 112 -2.10 3.15 16.88
N ASN A 113 -3.24 3.59 17.42
CA ASN A 113 -4.13 2.79 18.24
C ASN A 113 -5.44 2.60 17.51
N THR A 114 -5.86 1.37 17.26
CA THR A 114 -7.05 1.12 16.46
C THR A 114 -7.67 -0.25 16.71
N SER A 115 -8.98 -0.34 16.47
CA SER A 115 -9.73 -1.60 16.35
C SER A 115 -9.96 -2.05 14.91
N ALA A 116 -9.39 -1.35 13.92
CA ALA A 116 -9.48 -1.73 12.51
C ALA A 116 -8.81 -3.08 12.24
N ASN A 117 -9.26 -3.74 11.17
CA ASN A 117 -8.65 -4.99 10.69
C ASN A 117 -7.36 -4.72 9.91
N TYR A 118 -7.25 -3.58 9.25
CA TYR A 118 -6.09 -3.22 8.46
C TYR A 118 -5.56 -1.84 8.84
N ILE A 119 -4.24 -1.72 8.82
CA ILE A 119 -3.52 -0.44 8.95
C ILE A 119 -2.62 -0.31 7.73
N GLU A 120 -2.80 0.76 6.99
CA GLU A 120 -2.01 1.07 5.80
C GLU A 120 -1.24 2.35 6.02
N TYR A 121 0.08 2.28 5.88
CA TYR A 121 0.97 3.43 5.90
C TYR A 121 1.39 3.73 4.46
N TRP A 122 1.16 4.98 4.08
CA TRP A 122 1.42 5.49 2.75
C TRP A 122 2.48 6.59 2.80
N MET A 123 3.38 6.59 1.82
CA MET A 123 4.38 7.63 1.62
C MET A 123 4.53 7.84 0.12
N ASP A 124 4.55 9.11 -0.32
CA ASP A 124 4.66 9.50 -1.73
C ASP A 124 3.65 8.80 -2.67
N GLY A 125 2.46 8.47 -2.16
CA GLY A 125 1.39 7.82 -2.92
C GLY A 125 1.47 6.29 -2.99
N GLU A 126 2.48 5.67 -2.36
CA GLU A 126 2.67 4.22 -2.33
C GLU A 126 2.52 3.65 -0.91
N VAL A 127 2.10 2.39 -0.81
CA VAL A 127 1.97 1.69 0.47
C VAL A 127 3.34 1.18 0.89
N ILE A 128 3.85 1.74 1.99
CA ILE A 128 5.16 1.36 2.55
C ILE A 128 5.05 0.31 3.65
N LEU A 129 3.88 0.18 4.28
CA LEU A 129 3.57 -0.86 5.26
C LEU A 129 2.08 -1.15 5.26
N HIS A 130 1.71 -2.42 5.15
CA HIS A 130 0.33 -2.88 5.27
C HIS A 130 0.27 -3.98 6.34
N LEU A 131 -0.51 -3.73 7.38
CA LEU A 131 -0.73 -4.64 8.49
C LEU A 131 -2.15 -5.18 8.45
N LYS A 132 -2.31 -6.48 8.74
CA LYS A 132 -3.60 -7.15 8.90
C LYS A 132 -3.72 -7.72 10.30
N ARG A 133 -4.85 -7.49 10.96
CA ARG A 133 -5.21 -8.13 12.21
C ARG A 133 -5.55 -9.60 11.97
N VAL A 134 -4.93 -10.47 12.75
CA VAL A 134 -5.08 -11.93 12.66
C VAL A 134 -5.51 -12.58 13.99
N LYS A 135 -5.69 -11.78 15.04
CA LYS A 135 -6.16 -12.20 16.37
C LYS A 135 -7.18 -11.22 16.92
#